data_AF-A0A948VZ23-F1
#
_entry.id   AF-A0A948VZ23-F1
#
_cell.length_a   1.000
_cell.length_b   1.000
_cell.length_c   1.000
_cell.angle_alpha   90.00
_cell.angle_beta   90.00
_cell.angle_gamma   90.00
#
_symmetry.space_group_name_H-M   'P 1'
#
loop_
_entity.id
_entity.type
_entity.pdbx_description
1 polymer ?
#
loop_
_entity_poly.entity_id
_entity_poly.type
_entity_poly.pdbx_seq_one_letter_code
_entity_poly.pdbx_strand_id
1 'polypeptide(L)'
;MMRTNLFPAILLAGPPHCGKSVLAFLLTQRLRELGIAHYLLRAAPDGEGDWFLAGRSDLVRTLRLQHKTGYSPQFVDHMRAAIESRLLPLLVDVGGRPQGEQLGILRACTHSILLYRTDEELSQWQELINGMNLLPIAELRSNQDGDEKVITSHPVLRGTISGLEREKQKVGETFGALLDRVAGICRYEASTLEQEHVRHAPFPVVNERELALKLGVPSSGAGARWDPGHLAYLSSLVPAAKPCAIYGRGPVWLAATLAVHALPAACAIFDARYGWITVPEVAFRRRGSNIKVQVSSMEKTGNWLEVQLP
;
A
#
# COMPACT_ATOMS: atom_id res chain seq x y z
N MET A 1 -14.21 -23.95 -10.53
CA MET A 1 -13.96 -22.96 -11.61
C MET A 1 -13.00 -21.92 -11.04
N MET A 2 -11.76 -21.83 -11.54
CA MET A 2 -10.86 -20.75 -11.13
C MET A 2 -11.43 -19.44 -11.68
N ARG A 3 -11.84 -18.52 -10.80
CA ARG A 3 -12.21 -17.15 -11.21
C ARG A 3 -10.92 -16.45 -11.64
N THR A 4 -10.83 -16.08 -12.92
CA THR A 4 -9.73 -15.24 -13.40
C THR A 4 -9.84 -13.86 -12.78
N ASN A 5 -8.84 -13.46 -12.00
CA ASN A 5 -8.75 -12.11 -11.46
C ASN A 5 -8.21 -11.16 -12.54
N LEU A 6 -9.03 -10.21 -12.97
CA LEU A 6 -8.70 -9.29 -14.06
C LEU A 6 -7.84 -8.10 -13.62
N PHE A 7 -7.78 -7.79 -12.32
CA PHE A 7 -6.94 -6.70 -11.85
C PHE A 7 -5.46 -7.01 -12.10
N PRO A 8 -4.61 -6.04 -12.44
CA PRO A 8 -3.17 -6.28 -12.55
C PRO A 8 -2.54 -6.39 -11.16
N ALA A 9 -1.51 -7.21 -11.05
CA ALA A 9 -0.52 -7.16 -9.98
C ALA A 9 0.87 -6.92 -10.60
N ILE A 10 1.42 -5.74 -10.39
CA ILE A 10 2.67 -5.28 -11.00
C ILE A 10 3.79 -5.43 -9.97
N LEU A 11 4.69 -6.36 -10.23
CA LEU A 11 5.88 -6.61 -9.44
C LEU A 11 6.91 -5.49 -9.65
N LEU A 12 7.41 -4.91 -8.56
CA LEU A 12 8.62 -4.10 -8.56
C LEU A 12 9.82 -4.99 -8.22
N ALA A 13 10.54 -5.39 -9.25
CA ALA A 13 11.70 -6.28 -9.19
C ALA A 13 13.00 -5.49 -9.26
N GLY A 14 14.08 -6.06 -8.72
CA GLY A 14 15.40 -5.46 -8.76
C GLY A 14 16.21 -5.68 -7.48
N PRO A 15 17.54 -5.50 -7.54
CA PRO A 15 18.44 -5.78 -6.43
C PRO A 15 18.13 -4.88 -5.22
N PRO A 16 18.66 -5.21 -4.02
CA PRO A 16 18.62 -4.30 -2.90
C PRO A 16 19.16 -2.91 -3.28
N HIS A 17 18.57 -1.85 -2.71
CA HIS A 17 19.04 -0.47 -2.85
C HIS A 17 19.02 0.14 -4.26
N CYS A 18 18.30 -0.45 -5.24
CA CYS A 18 18.10 0.18 -6.56
C CYS A 18 16.90 1.16 -6.62
N GLY A 19 16.37 1.60 -5.48
CA GLY A 19 15.29 2.59 -5.45
C GLY A 19 13.86 2.04 -5.61
N LYS A 20 13.64 0.72 -5.57
CA LYS A 20 12.30 0.11 -5.72
C LYS A 20 11.22 0.75 -4.85
N SER A 21 11.48 0.86 -3.55
CA SER A 21 10.51 1.39 -2.59
C SER A 21 10.23 2.88 -2.80
N VAL A 22 11.23 3.64 -3.27
CA VAL A 22 11.07 5.06 -3.66
C VAL A 22 10.24 5.15 -4.94
N LEU A 23 10.53 4.34 -5.95
CA LEU A 23 9.73 4.25 -7.17
C LEU A 23 8.27 3.88 -6.88
N ALA A 24 8.06 2.87 -6.03
CA ALA A 24 6.74 2.40 -5.61
C ALA A 24 5.92 3.54 -5.01
N PHE A 25 6.55 4.33 -4.14
CA PHE A 25 5.96 5.48 -3.48
C PHE A 25 5.65 6.62 -4.45
N LEU A 26 6.58 6.97 -5.34
CA LEU A 26 6.38 8.00 -6.36
C LEU A 26 5.25 7.63 -7.32
N LEU A 27 5.23 6.39 -7.83
CA LEU A 27 4.12 5.88 -8.65
C LEU A 27 2.81 5.98 -7.87
N THR A 28 2.79 5.54 -6.62
CA THR A 28 1.60 5.58 -5.78
C THR A 28 1.08 7.01 -5.60
N GLN A 29 1.95 7.98 -5.33
CA GLN A 29 1.54 9.39 -5.21
C GLN A 29 0.94 9.92 -6.50
N ARG A 30 1.61 9.71 -7.64
CA ARG A 30 1.15 10.23 -8.93
C ARG A 30 -0.11 9.54 -9.43
N LEU A 31 -0.23 8.22 -9.26
CA LEU A 31 -1.46 7.49 -9.57
C LEU A 31 -2.63 7.99 -8.72
N ARG A 32 -2.40 8.33 -7.44
CA ARG A 32 -3.44 8.94 -6.60
C ARG A 32 -3.86 10.31 -7.14
N GLU A 33 -2.90 11.17 -7.50
CA GLU A 33 -3.19 12.48 -8.13
C GLU A 33 -4.02 12.35 -9.41
N LEU A 34 -3.80 11.27 -10.18
CA LEU A 34 -4.59 10.93 -11.38
C LEU A 34 -5.94 10.26 -11.07
N GLY A 35 -6.29 10.05 -9.79
CA GLY A 35 -7.53 9.39 -9.38
C GLY A 35 -7.57 7.89 -9.68
N ILE A 36 -6.42 7.24 -9.91
CA ILE A 36 -6.35 5.83 -10.27
C ILE A 36 -6.41 4.98 -9.01
N ALA A 37 -7.44 4.13 -8.90
CA ALA A 37 -7.60 3.21 -7.79
C ALA A 37 -6.56 2.09 -7.86
N HIS A 38 -5.73 1.98 -6.83
CA HIS A 38 -4.71 0.96 -6.69
C HIS A 38 -4.34 0.79 -5.21
N TYR A 39 -3.62 -0.28 -4.91
CA TYR A 39 -3.03 -0.51 -3.59
C TYR A 39 -1.54 -0.87 -3.72
N LEU A 40 -0.70 -0.24 -2.90
CA LEU A 40 0.71 -0.58 -2.77
C LEU A 40 0.86 -1.65 -1.68
N LEU A 41 1.10 -2.88 -2.11
CA LEU A 41 1.38 -4.00 -1.22
C LEU A 41 2.89 -4.07 -0.95
N ARG A 42 3.29 -3.76 0.28
CA ARG A 42 4.65 -4.04 0.78
C ARG A 42 4.74 -5.53 1.11
N ALA A 43 5.31 -6.31 0.20
CA ALA A 43 5.42 -7.75 0.32
C ALA A 43 6.75 -8.19 0.97
N ALA A 44 7.32 -7.33 1.82
CA ALA A 44 8.51 -7.59 2.62
C ALA A 44 8.20 -7.37 4.10
N PRO A 45 8.64 -8.25 5.01
CA PRO A 45 8.43 -8.13 6.45
C PRO A 45 9.48 -7.20 7.11
N ASP A 46 9.89 -6.14 6.42
CA ASP A 46 10.95 -5.23 6.84
C ASP A 46 10.47 -4.06 7.72
N GLY A 47 9.17 -4.04 8.02
CA GLY A 47 8.53 -3.00 8.81
C GLY A 47 8.36 -1.69 8.04
N GLU A 48 8.59 -1.64 6.74
CA GLU A 48 8.44 -0.42 5.94
C GLU A 48 6.97 -0.18 5.54
N GLY A 49 6.56 1.08 5.56
CA GLY A 49 5.31 1.56 4.97
C GLY A 49 5.52 2.95 4.36
N ASP A 50 4.47 3.58 3.83
CA ASP A 50 4.58 4.94 3.27
C ASP A 50 5.11 5.96 4.30
N TRP A 51 4.87 5.71 5.59
CA TRP A 51 5.43 6.48 6.70
C TRP A 51 6.97 6.46 6.73
N PHE A 52 7.60 5.41 6.20
CA PHE A 52 9.06 5.34 6.09
C PHE A 52 9.58 6.40 5.13
N LEU A 53 8.85 6.69 4.05
CA LEU A 53 9.26 7.68 3.06
C LEU A 53 8.72 9.07 3.35
N ALA A 54 7.57 9.18 4.02
CA ALA A 54 6.93 10.43 4.40
C ALA A 54 7.41 11.02 5.73
N GLY A 55 7.97 10.21 6.64
CA GLY A 55 8.40 10.64 7.97
C GLY A 55 9.78 11.28 8.00
N ARG A 56 10.18 11.82 9.17
CA ARG A 56 11.54 12.34 9.42
C ARG A 56 12.59 11.23 9.40
N SER A 57 13.73 11.45 8.75
CA SER A 57 14.72 10.42 8.41
C SER A 57 15.37 9.75 9.62
N ASP A 58 15.66 10.52 10.68
CA ASP A 58 16.22 10.09 11.96
C ASP A 58 15.29 9.13 12.72
N LEU A 59 14.03 9.56 12.89
CA LEU A 59 13.01 8.85 13.67
C LEU A 59 12.63 7.51 13.03
N VAL A 60 12.43 7.56 11.72
CA VAL A 60 11.95 6.42 10.93
C VAL A 60 12.97 5.28 10.87
N ARG A 61 14.26 5.63 10.77
CA ARG A 61 15.33 4.63 10.66
C ARG A 61 15.45 3.80 11.94
N THR A 62 15.30 4.43 13.10
CA THR A 62 15.31 3.76 14.40
C THR A 62 14.15 2.76 14.53
N LEU A 63 12.93 3.18 14.18
CA LEU A 63 11.75 2.31 14.22
C LEU A 63 11.88 1.09 13.30
N ARG A 64 12.37 1.30 12.07
CA ARG A 64 12.56 0.21 11.11
C ARG A 64 13.52 -0.86 11.63
N LEU A 65 14.64 -0.45 12.25
CA LEU A 65 15.62 -1.41 12.79
C LEU A 65 15.04 -2.26 13.93
N GLN A 66 14.08 -1.73 14.69
CA GLN A 66 13.44 -2.43 15.81
C GLN A 66 12.36 -3.42 15.36
N HIS A 67 11.70 -3.18 14.22
CA HIS A 67 10.56 -3.97 13.75
C HIS A 67 10.82 -4.82 12.50
N LYS A 68 12.06 -4.83 11.99
CA LYS A 68 12.44 -5.71 10.88
C LYS A 68 12.38 -7.17 11.32
N THR A 69 11.48 -7.94 10.70
CA THR A 69 11.32 -9.37 10.96
C THR A 69 11.77 -10.20 9.75
N GLY A 70 12.04 -11.48 9.96
CA GLY A 70 12.32 -12.43 8.86
C GLY A 70 11.03 -12.85 8.15
N TYR A 71 11.15 -13.39 6.93
CA TYR A 71 10.03 -14.04 6.25
C TYR A 71 9.62 -15.30 7.00
N SER A 72 8.36 -15.37 7.42
CA SER A 72 7.73 -16.62 7.87
C SER A 72 6.93 -17.26 6.73
N PRO A 73 6.75 -18.59 6.72
CA PRO A 73 5.86 -19.25 5.75
C PRO A 73 4.45 -18.65 5.74
N GLN A 74 3.91 -18.34 6.92
CA GLN A 74 2.59 -17.72 7.07
C GLN A 74 2.53 -16.35 6.39
N PHE A 75 3.59 -15.54 6.50
CA PHE A 75 3.65 -14.24 5.82
C PHE A 75 3.68 -14.42 4.30
N VAL A 76 4.45 -15.37 3.79
CA VAL A 76 4.55 -15.65 2.35
C VAL A 76 3.21 -16.11 1.79
N ASP A 77 2.56 -17.07 2.44
CA ASP A 77 1.24 -17.57 2.03
C ASP A 77 0.19 -16.47 2.07
N HIS A 78 0.25 -15.65 3.11
CA HIS A 78 -0.66 -14.53 3.27
C HIS A 78 -0.49 -13.46 2.18
N MET A 79 0.76 -13.09 1.84
CA MET A 79 1.04 -12.17 0.72
C MET A 79 0.60 -12.78 -0.61
N ARG A 80 0.85 -14.07 -0.84
CA ARG A 80 0.39 -14.77 -2.04
C ARG A 80 -1.14 -14.71 -2.17
N ALA A 81 -1.86 -15.07 -1.11
CA ALA A 81 -3.32 -15.04 -1.09
C ALA A 81 -3.86 -13.63 -1.35
N ALA A 82 -3.26 -12.60 -0.76
CA ALA A 82 -3.66 -11.20 -0.99
C ALA A 82 -3.45 -10.77 -2.46
N ILE A 83 -2.39 -11.24 -3.12
CA ILE A 83 -2.15 -10.95 -4.53
C ILE A 83 -3.13 -11.72 -5.42
N GLU A 84 -3.36 -13.01 -5.17
CA GLU A 84 -4.26 -13.84 -5.97
C GLU A 84 -5.73 -13.38 -5.87
N SER A 85 -6.15 -12.99 -4.67
CA SER A 85 -7.52 -12.53 -4.38
C SER A 85 -7.71 -11.00 -4.42
N ARG A 86 -6.71 -10.28 -4.93
CA ARG A 86 -6.68 -8.81 -5.00
C ARG A 86 -8.00 -8.20 -5.49
N LEU A 87 -8.43 -7.14 -4.84
CA LEU A 87 -9.67 -6.41 -5.13
C LEU A 87 -9.43 -5.10 -5.91
N LEU A 88 -8.16 -4.77 -6.13
CA LEU A 88 -7.72 -3.58 -6.84
C LEU A 88 -6.46 -3.91 -7.65
N PRO A 89 -6.11 -3.07 -8.64
CA PRO A 89 -4.76 -3.03 -9.18
C PRO A 89 -3.72 -2.96 -8.05
N LEU A 90 -2.72 -3.84 -8.08
CA LEU A 90 -1.64 -3.87 -7.08
C LEU A 90 -0.31 -3.42 -7.66
N LEU A 91 0.38 -2.55 -6.92
CA LEU A 91 1.84 -2.44 -7.00
C LEU A 91 2.42 -3.32 -5.89
N VAL A 92 3.30 -4.25 -6.24
CA VAL A 92 3.86 -5.23 -5.30
C VAL A 92 5.35 -4.94 -5.12
N ASP A 93 5.71 -4.35 -3.98
CA ASP A 93 7.10 -4.08 -3.62
C ASP A 93 7.64 -5.27 -2.82
N VAL A 94 8.45 -6.10 -3.49
CA VAL A 94 9.19 -7.19 -2.84
C VAL A 94 10.56 -6.67 -2.43
N GLY A 95 10.99 -6.97 -1.21
CA GLY A 95 12.18 -6.36 -0.60
C GLY A 95 13.49 -6.70 -1.32
N GLY A 96 14.36 -7.51 -0.69
CA GLY A 96 15.57 -8.00 -1.36
C GLY A 96 15.26 -8.98 -2.51
N ARG A 97 16.25 -9.77 -2.92
CA ARG A 97 16.04 -10.87 -3.86
C ARG A 97 15.27 -12.01 -3.17
N PRO A 98 14.03 -12.33 -3.57
CA PRO A 98 13.26 -13.40 -2.95
C PRO A 98 13.90 -14.77 -3.24
N GLN A 99 13.79 -15.70 -2.29
CA GLN A 99 14.34 -17.06 -2.40
C GLN A 99 13.36 -18.11 -1.90
N GLY A 100 13.50 -19.34 -2.41
CA GLY A 100 12.69 -20.49 -1.97
C GLY A 100 11.19 -20.24 -2.13
N GLU A 101 10.44 -20.41 -1.05
CA GLU A 101 8.97 -20.25 -1.04
C GLU A 101 8.50 -18.82 -1.37
N GLN A 102 9.35 -17.81 -1.13
CA GLN A 102 9.04 -16.41 -1.43
C GLN A 102 8.81 -16.16 -2.93
N LEU A 103 9.33 -17.03 -3.80
CA LEU A 103 9.07 -16.98 -5.24
C LEU A 103 7.59 -17.16 -5.57
N GLY A 104 6.80 -17.74 -4.66
CA GLY A 104 5.35 -17.79 -4.82
C GLY A 104 4.68 -16.42 -4.86
N ILE A 105 5.25 -15.41 -4.19
CA ILE A 105 4.75 -14.02 -4.26
C ILE A 105 4.94 -13.48 -5.68
N LEU A 106 6.09 -13.78 -6.29
CA LEU A 106 6.41 -13.33 -7.65
C LEU A 106 5.51 -14.00 -8.68
N ARG A 107 5.28 -15.31 -8.54
CA ARG A 107 4.39 -16.09 -9.41
C ARG A 107 2.93 -15.66 -9.35
N ALA A 108 2.49 -15.06 -8.25
CA ALA A 108 1.14 -14.52 -8.12
C ALA A 108 0.96 -13.19 -8.87
N CYS A 109 2.06 -12.50 -9.21
CA CYS A 109 2.01 -11.26 -9.97
C CYS A 109 1.74 -11.52 -11.47
N THR A 110 1.39 -10.46 -12.20
CA THR A 110 1.00 -10.51 -13.63
C THR A 110 1.92 -9.72 -14.55
N HIS A 111 2.52 -8.65 -14.03
CA HIS A 111 3.42 -7.77 -14.76
C HIS A 111 4.68 -7.52 -13.95
N SER A 112 5.75 -7.07 -14.58
CA SER A 112 6.99 -6.69 -13.89
C SER A 112 7.58 -5.37 -14.39
N ILE A 113 8.08 -4.59 -13.43
CA ILE A 113 9.01 -3.48 -13.62
C ILE A 113 10.31 -3.93 -12.99
N LEU A 114 11.37 -4.02 -13.78
CA LEU A 114 12.69 -4.42 -13.31
C LEU A 114 13.63 -3.22 -13.24
N LEU A 115 14.16 -2.96 -12.05
CA LEU A 115 15.27 -2.02 -11.85
C LEU A 115 16.59 -2.77 -11.76
N TYR A 116 17.64 -2.23 -12.36
CA TYR A 116 19.00 -2.81 -12.32
C TYR A 116 20.07 -1.73 -12.40
N ARG A 117 21.30 -2.00 -11.97
CA ARG A 117 22.44 -1.06 -12.10
C ARG A 117 23.48 -1.56 -13.11
N THR A 118 23.65 -2.88 -13.17
CA THR A 118 24.56 -3.57 -14.09
C THR A 118 23.82 -4.62 -14.93
N ASP A 119 24.40 -5.00 -16.06
CA ASP A 119 23.79 -5.97 -16.98
C ASP A 119 23.77 -7.39 -16.38
N GLU A 120 24.69 -7.69 -15.45
CA GLU A 120 24.66 -8.92 -14.66
C GLU A 120 23.45 -8.96 -13.72
N GLU A 121 23.13 -7.84 -13.04
CA GLU A 121 21.94 -7.75 -12.19
C GLU A 121 20.66 -7.92 -13.03
N LEU A 122 20.61 -7.32 -14.22
CA LEU A 122 19.51 -7.49 -15.17
C LEU A 122 19.33 -8.97 -15.53
N SER A 123 20.41 -9.63 -15.95
CA SER A 123 20.40 -11.04 -16.37
C SER A 123 19.94 -11.96 -15.23
N GLN A 124 20.48 -11.76 -14.02
CA GLN A 124 20.10 -12.56 -12.85
C GLN A 124 18.61 -12.43 -12.47
N TRP A 125 18.03 -11.24 -12.64
CA TRP A 125 16.61 -11.03 -12.37
C TRP A 125 15.72 -11.56 -13.48
N GLN A 126 16.13 -11.42 -14.74
CA GLN A 126 15.44 -12.03 -15.88
C GLN A 126 15.39 -13.55 -15.74
N GLU A 127 16.50 -14.19 -15.37
CA GLU A 127 16.55 -15.63 -15.06
C GLU A 127 15.63 -15.99 -13.91
N LEU A 128 15.61 -15.19 -12.84
CA LEU A 128 14.78 -15.44 -11.67
C LEU A 128 13.29 -15.43 -12.01
N ILE A 129 12.84 -14.47 -12.81
CA ILE A 129 11.42 -14.32 -13.18
C ILE A 129 11.02 -15.14 -14.41
N ASN A 130 12.00 -15.77 -15.07
CA ASN A 130 11.75 -16.61 -16.23
C ASN A 130 10.78 -17.75 -15.89
N GLY A 131 9.78 -17.98 -16.74
CA GLY A 131 8.75 -19.00 -16.52
C GLY A 131 7.68 -18.64 -15.47
N MET A 132 7.67 -17.42 -14.91
CA MET A 132 6.63 -16.99 -13.95
C MET A 132 5.40 -16.32 -14.59
N ASN A 133 5.25 -16.35 -15.93
CA ASN A 133 4.17 -15.68 -16.67
C ASN A 133 4.00 -14.18 -16.37
N LEU A 134 5.09 -13.51 -16.02
CA LEU A 134 5.11 -12.06 -15.82
C LEU A 134 5.29 -11.36 -17.16
N LEU A 135 4.38 -10.43 -17.50
CA LEU A 135 4.55 -9.56 -18.64
C LEU A 135 5.51 -8.42 -18.28
N PRO A 136 6.73 -8.35 -18.86
CA PRO A 136 7.63 -7.24 -18.62
C PRO A 136 7.03 -5.96 -19.19
N ILE A 137 6.87 -4.94 -18.36
CA ILE A 137 6.36 -3.62 -18.78
C ILE A 137 7.46 -2.56 -18.75
N ALA A 138 8.50 -2.75 -17.93
CA ALA A 138 9.69 -1.91 -17.95
C ALA A 138 10.94 -2.65 -17.45
N GLU A 139 12.09 -2.32 -18.04
CA GLU A 139 13.43 -2.71 -17.60
C GLU A 139 14.28 -1.44 -17.59
N LEU A 140 14.54 -0.88 -16.41
CA LEU A 140 15.15 0.44 -16.26
C LEU A 140 16.47 0.35 -15.51
N ARG A 141 17.52 0.93 -16.10
CA ARG A 141 18.79 1.13 -15.42
C ARG A 141 18.62 2.25 -14.39
N SER A 142 18.72 1.91 -13.11
CA SER A 142 18.73 2.86 -12.01
C SER A 142 20.11 3.49 -11.88
N ASN A 143 20.22 4.79 -12.13
CA ASN A 143 21.45 5.56 -11.97
C ASN A 143 21.16 6.79 -11.09
N GLN A 144 21.88 6.96 -9.98
CA GLN A 144 21.58 8.03 -9.01
C GLN A 144 21.79 9.44 -9.61
N ASP A 145 22.91 9.64 -10.30
CA ASP A 145 23.35 10.96 -10.80
C ASP A 145 23.27 11.07 -12.33
N GLY A 146 22.73 10.06 -13.01
CA GLY A 146 22.63 10.02 -14.46
C GLY A 146 21.46 10.83 -15.01
N ASP A 147 21.58 11.20 -16.29
CA ASP A 147 20.45 11.72 -17.04
C ASP A 147 19.40 10.64 -17.27
N GLU A 148 18.14 11.01 -17.09
CA GLU A 148 17.03 10.16 -17.53
C GLU A 148 17.02 10.09 -19.04
N LYS A 149 16.82 8.89 -19.57
CA LYS A 149 16.73 8.68 -21.01
C LYS A 149 15.85 7.50 -21.32
N VAL A 150 14.82 7.73 -22.14
CA VAL A 150 14.05 6.65 -22.77
C VAL A 150 14.83 6.16 -23.99
N ILE A 151 15.15 4.85 -24.02
CA ILE A 151 15.80 4.19 -25.15
C ILE A 151 14.74 3.53 -26.03
N THR A 152 13.74 2.91 -25.41
CA THR A 152 12.65 2.22 -26.11
C THR A 152 11.38 2.34 -25.30
N SER A 153 10.27 2.73 -25.92
CA SER A 153 8.98 2.85 -25.24
C SER A 153 8.07 1.64 -25.43
N HIS A 154 8.31 0.78 -26.44
CA HIS A 154 7.49 -0.37 -26.80
C HIS A 154 8.34 -1.55 -27.35
N PRO A 155 7.97 -2.82 -27.09
CA PRO A 155 6.84 -3.26 -26.26
C PRO A 155 7.11 -3.12 -24.75
N VAL A 156 8.38 -3.15 -24.34
CA VAL A 156 8.86 -2.95 -22.96
C VAL A 156 9.54 -1.59 -22.87
N LEU A 157 9.22 -0.81 -21.83
CA LEU A 157 9.92 0.46 -21.59
C LEU A 157 11.35 0.18 -21.14
N ARG A 158 12.34 0.67 -21.88
CA ARG A 158 13.77 0.55 -21.57
C ARG A 158 14.42 1.92 -21.54
N GLY A 159 15.32 2.13 -20.59
CA GLY A 159 15.96 3.42 -20.42
C GLY A 159 16.76 3.52 -19.12
N THR A 160 17.17 4.74 -18.81
CA THR A 160 17.79 5.10 -17.53
C THR A 160 16.82 5.95 -16.72
N ILE A 161 16.66 5.61 -15.45
CA ILE A 161 15.88 6.36 -14.46
C ILE A 161 16.82 6.84 -13.35
N SER A 162 16.64 8.08 -12.92
CA SER A 162 17.42 8.70 -11.83
C SER A 162 16.50 9.33 -10.78
N GLY A 163 17.08 9.92 -9.73
CA GLY A 163 16.30 10.58 -8.69
C GLY A 163 15.46 9.65 -7.80
N LEU A 164 15.76 8.35 -7.76
CA LEU A 164 15.11 7.38 -6.86
C LEU A 164 15.71 7.41 -5.44
N GLU A 165 15.98 8.62 -4.94
CA GLU A 165 16.51 8.87 -3.60
C GLU A 165 15.43 9.50 -2.72
N ARG A 166 15.39 9.11 -1.44
CA ARG A 166 14.36 9.59 -0.51
C ARG A 166 14.37 11.12 -0.37
N GLU A 167 15.55 11.72 -0.30
CA GLU A 167 15.74 13.15 0.00
C GLU A 167 15.81 14.04 -1.26
N LYS A 168 16.04 13.43 -2.43
CA LYS A 168 16.24 14.13 -3.72
C LYS A 168 15.41 13.50 -4.83
N GLN A 169 14.11 13.37 -4.57
CA GLN A 169 13.18 12.80 -5.55
C GLN A 169 13.13 13.69 -6.79
N LYS A 170 13.44 13.12 -7.95
CA LYS A 170 13.32 13.78 -9.25
C LYS A 170 12.43 12.94 -10.13
N VAL A 171 11.50 13.62 -10.82
CA VAL A 171 10.70 13.00 -11.87
C VAL A 171 11.15 13.59 -13.21
N GLY A 172 11.48 12.72 -14.16
CA GLY A 172 11.81 13.10 -15.52
C GLY A 172 11.03 12.30 -16.55
N GLU A 173 11.57 12.29 -17.77
CA GLU A 173 10.92 11.68 -18.93
C GLU A 173 10.70 10.17 -18.76
N THR A 174 11.69 9.44 -18.23
CA THR A 174 11.58 7.99 -18.03
C THR A 174 10.52 7.67 -16.99
N PHE A 175 10.48 8.43 -15.90
CA PHE A 175 9.42 8.27 -14.89
C PHE A 175 8.04 8.58 -15.48
N GLY A 176 7.89 9.65 -16.27
CA GLY A 176 6.64 9.98 -16.94
C GLY A 176 6.14 8.86 -17.85
N ALA A 177 7.01 8.33 -18.70
CA ALA A 177 6.68 7.20 -19.59
C ALA A 177 6.28 5.93 -18.82
N LEU A 178 6.94 5.67 -17.68
CA LEU A 178 6.57 4.56 -16.80
C LEU A 178 5.20 4.80 -16.14
N LEU A 179 4.96 6.01 -15.63
CA LEU A 179 3.70 6.39 -15.02
C LEU A 179 2.53 6.22 -15.99
N ASP A 180 2.65 6.71 -17.22
CA ASP A 180 1.59 6.58 -18.24
C ASP A 180 1.24 5.12 -18.53
N ARG A 181 2.27 4.27 -18.61
CA ARG A 181 2.12 2.83 -18.82
C ARG A 181 1.43 2.14 -17.65
N VAL A 182 1.88 2.41 -16.42
CA VAL A 182 1.27 1.85 -15.20
C VAL A 182 -0.16 2.35 -15.04
N ALA A 183 -0.40 3.64 -15.30
CA ALA A 183 -1.71 4.26 -15.27
C ALA A 183 -2.67 3.61 -16.26
N GLY A 184 -2.22 3.36 -17.50
CA GLY A 184 -2.99 2.65 -18.52
C GLY A 184 -3.39 1.23 -18.09
N ILE A 185 -2.45 0.48 -17.51
CA ILE A 185 -2.70 -0.89 -17.01
C ILE A 185 -3.66 -0.91 -15.83
N CYS A 186 -3.56 0.09 -14.94
CA CYS A 186 -4.39 0.20 -13.74
C CYS A 186 -5.69 1.01 -13.97
N ARG A 187 -6.05 1.31 -15.22
CA ARG A 187 -7.19 2.17 -15.51
C ARG A 187 -8.50 1.40 -15.38
N TYR A 188 -9.14 1.60 -14.24
CA TYR A 188 -10.50 1.16 -13.95
C TYR A 188 -11.34 2.38 -13.57
N GLU A 189 -12.63 2.33 -13.88
CA GLU A 189 -13.55 3.40 -13.50
C GLU A 189 -13.80 3.32 -11.98
N ALA A 190 -13.50 4.41 -11.28
CA ALA A 190 -13.47 4.44 -9.82
C ALA A 190 -14.85 4.18 -9.20
N SER A 191 -15.92 4.70 -9.80
CA SER A 191 -17.28 4.49 -9.30
C SER A 191 -17.75 3.05 -9.44
N THR A 192 -17.30 2.33 -10.47
CA THR A 192 -17.61 0.93 -10.73
C THR A 192 -16.90 0.03 -9.73
N LEU A 193 -15.62 0.30 -9.44
CA LEU A 193 -14.89 -0.39 -8.38
C LEU A 193 -15.51 -0.16 -7.00
N GLU A 194 -15.85 1.09 -6.70
CA GLU A 194 -16.50 1.47 -5.45
C GLU A 194 -17.84 0.76 -5.30
N GLN A 195 -18.70 0.82 -6.34
CA GLN A 195 -19.98 0.13 -6.35
C GLN A 195 -19.83 -1.37 -6.12
N GLU A 196 -18.84 -2.01 -6.75
CA GLU A 196 -18.70 -3.44 -6.62
C GLU A 196 -18.19 -3.85 -5.22
N HIS A 197 -17.33 -3.04 -4.59
CA HIS A 197 -16.98 -3.26 -3.19
C HIS A 197 -18.16 -3.01 -2.25
N VAL A 198 -18.90 -1.90 -2.46
CA VAL A 198 -20.04 -1.50 -1.64
C VAL A 198 -21.19 -2.50 -1.74
N ARG A 199 -21.43 -3.09 -2.90
CA ARG A 199 -22.46 -4.12 -3.11
C ARG A 199 -22.27 -5.33 -2.21
N HIS A 200 -21.02 -5.66 -1.88
CA HIS A 200 -20.67 -6.77 -1.01
C HIS A 200 -20.53 -6.36 0.47
N ALA A 201 -20.89 -5.13 0.84
CA ALA A 201 -20.82 -4.67 2.22
C ALA A 201 -21.80 -5.46 3.12
N PRO A 202 -21.35 -5.92 4.29
CA PRO A 202 -22.22 -6.68 5.21
C PRO A 202 -23.24 -5.80 5.95
N PHE A 203 -23.05 -4.48 5.96
CA PHE A 203 -23.86 -3.49 6.69
C PHE A 203 -24.03 -2.21 5.85
N PRO A 204 -24.94 -1.28 6.25
CA PRO A 204 -25.03 0.03 5.62
C PRO A 204 -23.68 0.73 5.56
N VAL A 205 -23.30 1.20 4.36
CA VAL A 205 -21.98 1.76 4.13
C VAL A 205 -21.87 3.18 4.66
N VAL A 206 -20.79 3.43 5.40
CA VAL A 206 -20.28 4.76 5.71
C VAL A 206 -19.09 5.00 4.78
N ASN A 207 -19.32 5.79 3.73
CA ASN A 207 -18.30 6.13 2.75
C ASN A 207 -17.47 7.32 3.24
N GLU A 208 -16.17 7.11 3.42
CA GLU A 208 -15.26 8.12 3.95
C GLU A 208 -15.16 9.35 3.05
N ARG A 209 -15.22 9.20 1.72
CA ARG A 209 -15.21 10.33 0.79
C ARG A 209 -16.46 11.19 0.94
N GLU A 210 -17.63 10.56 1.07
CA GLU A 210 -18.88 11.30 1.30
C GLU A 210 -18.88 12.00 2.66
N LEU A 211 -18.33 11.35 3.67
CA LEU A 211 -18.19 11.91 5.01
C LEU A 211 -17.25 13.11 5.02
N ALA A 212 -16.11 13.01 4.34
CA ALA A 212 -15.16 14.11 4.14
C ALA A 212 -15.83 15.31 3.45
N LEU A 213 -16.61 15.07 2.40
CA LEU A 213 -17.35 16.13 1.68
C LEU A 213 -18.37 16.83 2.59
N LYS A 214 -19.16 16.08 3.37
CA LYS A 214 -20.16 16.64 4.29
C LYS A 214 -19.52 17.47 5.42
N LEU A 215 -18.31 17.11 5.84
CA LEU A 215 -17.56 17.81 6.89
C LEU A 215 -16.65 18.92 6.36
N GLY A 216 -16.58 19.13 5.04
CA GLY A 216 -15.67 20.11 4.45
C GLY A 216 -14.20 19.77 4.66
N VAL A 217 -13.85 18.48 4.80
CA VAL A 217 -12.47 18.04 4.99
C VAL A 217 -11.67 18.36 3.73
N PRO A 218 -10.54 19.09 3.84
CA PRO A 218 -9.72 19.43 2.69
C PRO A 218 -9.26 18.18 1.94
N SER A 219 -9.45 18.15 0.63
CA SER A 219 -8.98 17.06 -0.22
C SER A 219 -7.83 17.53 -1.11
N SER A 220 -6.76 16.76 -1.15
CA SER A 220 -5.69 16.89 -2.15
C SER A 220 -5.68 15.64 -3.01
N GLY A 221 -5.04 15.60 -4.18
CA GLY A 221 -5.06 14.43 -5.08
C GLY A 221 -4.80 13.06 -4.40
N ALA A 222 -4.13 13.04 -3.24
CA ALA A 222 -3.93 11.85 -2.41
C ALA A 222 -5.17 11.33 -1.62
N GLY A 223 -6.25 12.11 -1.50
CA GLY A 223 -7.42 11.85 -0.66
C GLY A 223 -7.73 12.98 0.32
N ALA A 224 -8.73 12.76 1.18
CA ALA A 224 -9.13 13.69 2.24
C ALA A 224 -8.06 13.76 3.35
N ARG A 225 -7.73 14.99 3.77
CA ARG A 225 -6.78 15.27 4.85
C ARG A 225 -7.50 15.41 6.18
N TRP A 226 -7.72 14.28 6.82
CA TRP A 226 -8.37 14.20 8.11
C TRP A 226 -7.51 14.76 9.24
N ASP A 227 -8.07 15.70 9.99
CA ASP A 227 -7.59 16.15 11.30
C ASP A 227 -8.43 15.52 12.43
N PRO A 228 -7.84 15.19 13.60
CA PRO A 228 -8.59 14.65 14.75
C PRO A 228 -9.76 15.54 15.21
N GLY A 229 -9.69 16.86 15.01
CA GLY A 229 -10.77 17.79 15.31
C GLY A 229 -12.07 17.48 14.53
N HIS A 230 -11.99 16.83 13.37
CA HIS A 230 -13.17 16.42 12.62
C HIS A 230 -13.99 15.33 13.33
N LEU A 231 -13.39 14.58 14.26
CA LEU A 231 -14.08 13.49 14.98
C LEU A 231 -15.28 14.00 15.79
N ALA A 232 -15.23 15.24 16.28
CA ALA A 232 -16.29 15.85 17.08
C ALA A 232 -17.63 15.97 16.31
N TYR A 233 -17.57 15.99 14.97
CA TYR A 233 -18.75 16.19 14.12
C TYR A 233 -19.33 14.88 13.59
N LEU A 234 -18.65 13.74 13.78
CA LEU A 234 -19.09 12.44 13.25
C LEU A 234 -20.45 12.01 13.79
N SER A 235 -20.75 12.33 15.04
CA SER A 235 -22.01 11.97 15.70
C SER A 235 -23.25 12.59 15.02
N SER A 236 -23.07 13.69 14.29
CA SER A 236 -24.15 14.34 13.53
C SER A 236 -24.42 13.69 12.17
N LEU A 237 -23.48 12.90 11.65
CA LEU A 237 -23.53 12.34 10.30
C LEU A 237 -23.66 10.82 10.28
N VAL A 238 -23.20 10.15 11.33
CA VAL A 238 -23.23 8.69 11.47
C VAL A 238 -24.09 8.34 12.68
N PRO A 239 -25.16 7.54 12.52
CA PRO A 239 -25.98 7.11 13.65
C PRO A 239 -25.17 6.30 14.67
N ALA A 240 -25.31 6.62 15.95
CA ALA A 240 -24.72 5.85 17.04
C ALA A 240 -25.43 4.49 17.21
N ALA A 241 -24.70 3.48 17.67
CA ALA A 241 -25.26 2.16 18.01
C ALA A 241 -26.02 1.46 16.86
N LYS A 242 -25.60 1.70 15.60
CA LYS A 242 -26.16 1.07 14.41
C LYS A 242 -25.07 0.31 13.65
N PRO A 243 -25.41 -0.82 12.99
CA PRO A 243 -24.44 -1.54 12.20
C PRO A 243 -23.91 -0.67 11.05
N CYS A 244 -22.60 -0.72 10.81
CA CYS A 244 -22.00 0.05 9.71
C CYS A 244 -20.83 -0.67 9.04
N ALA A 245 -20.63 -0.39 7.77
CA ALA A 245 -19.52 -0.88 6.97
C ALA A 245 -18.70 0.33 6.48
N ILE A 246 -17.47 0.49 6.98
CA ILE A 246 -16.61 1.65 6.72
C ILE A 246 -15.84 1.41 5.43
N TYR A 247 -16.10 2.23 4.42
CA TYR A 247 -15.42 2.18 3.12
C TYR A 247 -14.56 3.43 2.88
N GLY A 248 -13.32 3.24 2.44
CA GLY A 248 -12.45 4.33 1.98
C GLY A 248 -11.02 4.24 2.52
N ARG A 249 -10.27 5.35 2.42
CA ARG A 249 -8.83 5.39 2.76
C ARG A 249 -8.53 6.35 3.91
N GLY A 250 -9.52 6.62 4.73
CA GLY A 250 -9.34 7.42 5.94
C GLY A 250 -8.30 6.82 6.89
N PRO A 251 -7.73 7.63 7.78
CA PRO A 251 -6.75 7.15 8.73
C PRO A 251 -7.34 6.10 9.68
N VAL A 252 -6.51 5.18 10.17
CA VAL A 252 -6.92 4.07 11.05
C VAL A 252 -7.70 4.55 12.28
N TRP A 253 -7.35 5.70 12.85
CA TRP A 253 -8.06 6.28 13.99
C TRP A 253 -9.49 6.73 13.66
N LEU A 254 -9.77 7.11 12.41
CA LEU A 254 -11.13 7.45 11.97
C LEU A 254 -11.98 6.18 11.94
N ALA A 255 -11.46 5.12 11.32
CA ALA A 255 -12.13 3.82 11.28
C ALA A 255 -12.37 3.26 12.69
N ALA A 256 -11.38 3.39 13.58
CA ALA A 256 -11.52 2.99 14.98
C ALA A 256 -12.61 3.80 15.71
N THR A 257 -12.67 5.12 15.49
CA THR A 257 -13.70 5.98 16.11
C THR A 257 -15.10 5.60 15.63
N LEU A 258 -15.28 5.39 14.33
CA LEU A 258 -16.54 4.94 13.75
C LEU A 258 -16.95 3.55 14.27
N ALA A 259 -16.00 2.63 14.41
CA ALA A 259 -16.26 1.31 15.01
C ALA A 259 -16.70 1.42 16.48
N VAL A 260 -16.09 2.30 17.27
CA VAL A 260 -16.52 2.57 18.65
C VAL A 260 -17.90 3.21 18.68
N HIS A 261 -18.18 4.14 17.76
CA HIS A 261 -19.49 4.82 17.65
C HIS A 261 -20.63 3.86 17.26
N ALA A 262 -20.30 2.78 16.54
CA ALA A 262 -21.24 1.73 16.20
C ALA A 262 -21.60 0.82 17.39
N LEU A 263 -20.78 0.77 18.45
CA LEU A 263 -21.05 -0.13 19.58
C LEU A 263 -22.40 0.15 20.25
N PRO A 264 -23.14 -0.89 20.68
CA PRO A 264 -22.77 -2.32 20.66
C PRO A 264 -23.07 -3.03 19.33
N ALA A 265 -23.49 -2.32 18.28
CA ALA A 265 -23.79 -2.93 16.99
C ALA A 265 -22.53 -3.35 16.22
N ALA A 266 -22.70 -4.26 15.27
CA ALA A 266 -21.60 -4.80 14.47
C ALA A 266 -21.00 -3.75 13.52
N CYS A 267 -19.70 -3.78 13.33
CA CYS A 267 -18.98 -2.92 12.39
C CYS A 267 -18.13 -3.77 11.46
N ALA A 268 -17.95 -3.34 10.21
CA ALA A 268 -16.97 -3.91 9.28
C ALA A 268 -16.12 -2.81 8.64
N ILE A 269 -14.88 -3.14 8.28
CA ILE A 269 -13.95 -2.22 7.59
C ILE A 269 -13.51 -2.89 6.29
N PHE A 270 -13.47 -2.14 5.19
CA PHE A 270 -12.92 -2.62 3.93
C PHE A 270 -11.39 -2.49 3.93
N ASP A 271 -10.68 -3.59 3.64
CA ASP A 271 -9.23 -3.61 3.39
C ASP A 271 -8.98 -4.13 1.97
N ALA A 272 -8.12 -3.44 1.20
CA ALA A 272 -7.83 -3.82 -0.19
C ALA A 272 -7.24 -5.24 -0.35
N ARG A 273 -6.67 -5.81 0.72
CA ARG A 273 -6.08 -7.15 0.75
C ARG A 273 -7.08 -8.24 1.12
N TYR A 274 -8.12 -7.91 1.88
CA TYR A 274 -9.02 -8.90 2.51
C TYR A 274 -10.50 -8.69 2.20
N GLY A 275 -10.86 -7.56 1.60
CA GLY A 275 -12.25 -7.15 1.45
C GLY A 275 -12.83 -6.69 2.78
N TRP A 276 -14.10 -7.04 3.01
CA TRP A 276 -14.81 -6.66 4.23
C TRP A 276 -14.39 -7.53 5.42
N ILE A 277 -13.83 -6.89 6.44
CA ILE A 277 -13.44 -7.51 7.70
C ILE A 277 -14.38 -7.03 8.79
N THR A 278 -15.07 -7.96 9.44
CA THR A 278 -15.88 -7.64 10.63
C THR A 278 -14.94 -7.26 11.78
N VAL A 279 -15.20 -6.10 12.39
CA VAL A 279 -14.52 -5.67 13.62
C VAL A 279 -14.93 -6.64 14.72
N PRO A 280 -13.96 -7.32 15.37
CA PRO A 280 -14.28 -8.31 16.40
C PRO A 280 -14.95 -7.63 17.59
N GLU A 281 -15.92 -8.33 18.20
CA GLU A 281 -16.51 -7.88 19.46
C GLU A 281 -15.44 -7.82 20.54
N VAL A 282 -15.31 -6.65 21.17
CA VAL A 282 -14.43 -6.48 22.32
C VAL A 282 -15.27 -6.60 23.58
N ALA A 283 -15.10 -7.71 24.30
CA ALA A 283 -15.71 -7.86 25.63
C ALA A 283 -15.07 -6.87 26.61
N PHE A 284 -15.75 -5.76 26.90
CA PHE A 284 -15.29 -4.78 27.89
C PHE A 284 -15.42 -5.37 29.30
N ARG A 285 -14.36 -6.01 29.80
CA ARG A 285 -14.29 -6.42 31.22
C ARG A 285 -13.90 -5.25 32.12
N ARG A 286 -12.92 -4.43 31.72
CA ARG A 286 -12.48 -3.18 32.38
C ARG A 286 -11.75 -2.28 31.38
N ARG A 287 -11.88 -0.95 31.49
CA ARG A 287 -11.18 -0.01 30.59
C ARG A 287 -9.66 -0.27 30.63
N GLY A 288 -9.06 -0.58 29.49
CA GLY A 288 -7.63 -0.85 29.35
C GLY A 288 -7.16 -2.24 29.81
N SER A 289 -8.05 -3.17 30.19
CA SER A 289 -7.60 -4.50 30.65
C SER A 289 -7.09 -5.42 29.53
N ASN A 290 -7.46 -5.11 28.29
CA ASN A 290 -7.10 -5.87 27.09
C ASN A 290 -5.90 -5.27 26.35
N ILE A 291 -5.22 -4.28 26.94
CA ILE A 291 -4.10 -3.60 26.32
C ILE A 291 -3.07 -3.27 27.41
N LYS A 292 -1.83 -3.70 27.23
CA LYS A 292 -0.71 -3.18 28.01
C LYS A 292 -0.07 -2.06 27.21
N VAL A 293 -0.10 -0.84 27.76
CA VAL A 293 0.57 0.32 27.16
C VAL A 293 1.82 0.62 27.97
N GLN A 294 2.97 0.58 27.33
CA GLN A 294 4.23 1.03 27.90
C GLN A 294 4.63 2.33 27.23
N VAL A 295 4.65 3.42 28.01
CA VAL A 295 5.16 4.71 27.54
C VAL A 295 6.66 4.75 27.76
N SER A 296 7.44 4.97 26.70
CA SER A 296 8.88 5.14 26.79
C SER A 296 9.27 6.50 26.24
N SER A 297 9.87 7.34 27.09
CA SER A 297 10.42 8.64 26.69
C SER A 297 11.89 8.48 26.32
N MET A 298 12.26 8.84 25.08
CA MET A 298 13.66 8.90 24.65
C MET A 298 14.02 10.35 24.34
N GLU A 299 15.08 10.86 24.98
CA GLU A 299 15.51 12.27 24.95
C GLU A 299 15.69 12.86 23.53
N LYS A 300 15.91 12.02 22.50
CA LYS A 300 16.15 12.45 21.12
C LYS A 300 15.03 12.13 20.11
N THR A 301 14.11 11.22 20.45
CA THR A 301 13.12 10.70 19.48
C THR A 301 11.68 10.94 19.90
N GLY A 302 11.44 11.55 21.06
CA GLY A 302 10.11 11.84 21.58
C GLY A 302 9.55 10.72 22.46
N ASN A 303 8.26 10.84 22.76
CA ASN A 303 7.54 9.85 23.55
C ASN A 303 6.97 8.77 22.65
N TRP A 304 7.23 7.52 23.01
CA TRP A 304 6.73 6.34 22.31
C TRP A 304 5.70 5.60 23.16
N LEU A 305 4.69 5.04 22.48
CA LEU A 305 3.69 4.18 23.07
C LEU A 305 3.86 2.79 22.47
N GLU A 306 4.37 1.85 23.26
CA GLU A 306 4.29 0.44 22.91
C GLU A 306 2.96 -0.12 23.41
N VAL A 307 2.20 -0.72 22.50
CA VAL A 307 0.86 -1.24 22.79
C VAL A 307 0.90 -2.74 22.55
N GLN A 308 0.86 -3.52 23.62
CA GLN A 308 0.78 -4.98 23.57
C GLN A 308 -0.66 -5.41 23.78
N LEU A 309 -1.18 -6.13 22.78
CA LEU A 309 -2.41 -6.91 22.93
C LEU A 309 -2.03 -8.24 23.62
N PRO A 310 -2.87 -8.77 24.53
CA PRO A 310 -2.63 -10.06 25.18
C PRO A 310 -2.59 -11.22 24.19
#